data_AF-A0AAF0WPB3-F1
#
_entry.id   AF-A0AAF0WPB3-F1
#
_cell.length_a   1.000
_cell.length_b   1.000
_cell.length_c   1.000
_cell.angle_alpha   90.00
_cell.angle_beta   90.00
_cell.angle_gamma   90.00
#
_symmetry.space_group_name_H-M   'P 1'
#
loop_
_entity.id
_entity.type
_entity.pdbx_description
1 polymer ?
#
loop_
_entity_poly.entity_id
_entity_poly.type
_entity_poly.pdbx_seq_one_letter_code
_entity_poly.pdbx_strand_id
1 'polypeptide(L)'
;MECRSAARNGITLVILVTATIFLVIDAGVVCTITELAPCTGDFASPQEPSSACCVKVKSQQTCFCQYADDPVSTVSGFCCSPEFKKIATACDVPLPKCLDSCPH
;
A
#
# COMPACT_ATOMS: atom_id res chain seq x y z
N MET A 1 9.58 2.39 -11.24
CA MET A 1 10.73 3.17 -10.72
C MET A 1 10.36 3.59 -9.31
N GLU A 2 10.92 3.15 -8.20
CA GLU A 2 11.86 2.11 -7.82
C GLU A 2 11.52 1.83 -6.34
N CYS A 3 11.33 0.58 -5.92
CA CYS A 3 11.21 0.22 -4.50
C CYS A 3 12.31 -0.79 -4.13
N ARG A 4 13.57 -0.35 -4.24
CA ARG A 4 14.80 -0.88 -3.62
C ARG A 4 15.76 0.32 -3.50
N SER A 5 16.55 0.54 -2.47
CA SER A 5 16.78 -0.16 -1.20
C SER A 5 17.76 0.72 -0.41
N ALA A 6 17.44 1.11 0.83
CA ALA A 6 18.43 1.72 1.73
C ALA A 6 18.63 0.79 2.92
N ALA A 7 19.80 0.16 3.01
CA ALA A 7 20.24 -0.54 4.22
C ALA A 7 21.75 -0.31 4.46
N ARG A 8 22.01 0.57 5.44
CA ARG A 8 23.02 0.57 6.53
C ARG A 8 24.52 0.36 6.23
N ASN A 9 25.25 1.44 6.54
CA ASN A 9 26.56 1.56 7.22
C ASN A 9 27.71 0.61 6.84
N GLY A 10 28.75 1.21 6.22
CA GLY A 10 30.10 1.24 6.81
C GLY A 10 30.96 -0.02 6.80
N ILE A 11 31.83 -0.09 5.79
CA ILE A 11 33.20 -0.64 5.72
C ILE A 11 33.40 -2.18 5.58
N THR A 12 33.67 -2.63 4.35
CA THR A 12 34.97 -3.15 3.84
C THR A 12 34.84 -4.35 2.88
N LEU A 13 35.53 -4.22 1.72
CA LEU A 13 36.12 -5.24 0.83
C LEU A 13 35.33 -5.76 -0.39
N VAL A 14 35.82 -5.29 -1.55
CA VAL A 14 35.48 -5.56 -2.95
C VAL A 14 35.67 -7.04 -3.32
N ILE A 15 34.62 -7.81 -3.67
CA ILE A 15 34.75 -9.04 -4.47
C ILE A 15 33.49 -9.32 -5.35
N LEU A 16 33.68 -9.15 -6.67
CA LEU A 16 33.03 -9.81 -7.83
C LEU A 16 31.51 -9.61 -8.09
N VAL A 17 31.22 -8.73 -9.05
CA VAL A 17 29.94 -8.56 -9.74
C VAL A 17 29.65 -9.80 -10.61
N THR A 18 28.81 -10.71 -10.12
CA THR A 18 28.09 -11.65 -11.00
C THR A 18 26.66 -11.13 -11.18
N ALA A 19 26.44 -10.48 -12.32
CA ALA A 19 25.13 -9.97 -12.74
C ALA A 19 24.17 -11.13 -13.07
N THR A 20 23.50 -11.68 -12.07
CA THR A 20 22.30 -12.49 -12.28
C THR A 20 21.11 -11.54 -12.36
N ILE A 21 20.65 -11.26 -13.58
CA ILE A 21 19.45 -10.47 -13.83
C ILE A 21 18.24 -11.36 -13.48
N PHE A 22 17.69 -11.21 -12.28
CA PHE A 22 16.35 -11.71 -11.97
C PHE A 22 15.34 -10.75 -12.60
N LEU A 23 14.77 -11.11 -13.75
CA LEU A 23 13.58 -10.45 -14.28
C LEU A 23 12.39 -10.91 -13.43
N VAL A 24 12.12 -10.20 -12.32
CA VAL A 24 10.85 -10.30 -11.61
C VAL A 24 9.82 -9.59 -12.48
N ILE A 25 9.10 -10.34 -13.32
CA ILE A 25 7.87 -9.84 -13.93
C ILE A 25 6.83 -9.92 -12.82
N ASP A 26 6.89 -8.96 -11.90
CA ASP A 26 5.75 -8.64 -11.06
C ASP A 26 4.67 -8.24 -12.06
N ALA A 27 3.60 -9.04 -12.20
CA ALA A 27 2.34 -8.53 -12.72
C ALA A 27 1.82 -7.55 -11.66
N GLY A 28 2.53 -6.44 -11.51
CA GLY A 28 2.52 -5.62 -10.33
C GLY A 28 1.14 -5.02 -10.20
N VAL A 29 0.52 -5.21 -9.03
CA VAL A 29 -0.61 -4.40 -8.64
C VAL A 29 -0.19 -2.95 -8.81
N VAL A 30 -0.88 -2.25 -9.70
CA VAL A 30 -0.64 -0.84 -9.93
C VAL A 30 -1.14 -0.11 -8.69
N CYS A 31 -0.20 0.42 -7.91
CA CYS A 31 -0.51 1.18 -6.71
C CYS A 31 -1.06 2.56 -7.09
N THR A 32 -2.34 2.60 -7.43
CA THR A 32 -3.09 3.86 -7.59
C THR A 32 -4.33 3.85 -6.70
N ILE A 33 -4.59 4.97 -6.03
CA ILE A 33 -5.79 5.14 -5.20
C ILE A 33 -7.07 4.97 -6.02
N THR A 34 -7.04 5.26 -7.32
CA THR A 34 -8.19 5.09 -8.22
C THR A 34 -8.67 3.65 -8.30
N GLU A 35 -7.81 2.66 -8.07
CA GLU A 35 -8.22 1.25 -8.02
C GLU A 35 -9.15 0.95 -6.82
N LEU A 36 -9.22 1.85 -5.81
CA LEU A 36 -10.17 1.80 -4.69
C LEU A 36 -11.49 2.55 -4.98
N ALA A 37 -11.71 3.05 -6.20
CA ALA A 37 -12.97 3.64 -6.63
C ALA A 37 -14.24 2.85 -6.23
N PRO A 38 -14.30 1.50 -6.32
CA PRO A 38 -15.49 0.76 -5.90
C PRO A 38 -15.81 0.87 -4.40
N CYS A 39 -14.87 1.31 -3.56
CA CYS A 39 -15.10 1.53 -2.14
C CYS A 39 -15.72 2.90 -1.83
N THR A 40 -15.74 3.86 -2.77
CA THR A 40 -16.15 5.26 -2.50
C THR A 40 -17.54 5.40 -1.89
N GLY A 41 -18.51 4.56 -2.28
CA GLY A 41 -19.85 4.55 -1.68
C GLY A 41 -19.88 3.93 -0.27
N ASP A 42 -18.96 3.01 0.02
CA ASP A 42 -18.86 2.31 1.30
C ASP A 42 -18.22 3.20 2.39
N PHE A 43 -17.44 4.24 2.02
CA PHE A 43 -16.94 5.24 2.97
C PHE A 43 -18.06 6.06 3.63
N ALA A 44 -19.16 6.28 2.91
CA ALA A 44 -20.27 7.13 3.37
C ALA A 44 -21.37 6.35 4.12
N SER A 45 -21.28 5.01 4.18
CA SER A 45 -22.35 4.16 4.68
C SER A 45 -21.84 3.23 5.81
N PRO A 46 -22.61 3.03 6.88
CA PRO A 46 -22.31 2.02 7.90
C PRO A 46 -22.60 0.57 7.42
N GLN A 47 -22.95 0.39 6.14
CA GLN A 47 -23.27 -0.91 5.55
C GLN A 47 -21.99 -1.70 5.19
N GLU A 48 -22.09 -3.03 5.12
CA GLU A 48 -20.97 -3.91 4.76
C GLU A 48 -20.38 -3.56 3.39
N PRO A 49 -19.04 -3.51 3.24
CA PRO A 49 -18.41 -3.13 1.97
C PRO A 49 -18.76 -4.09 0.85
N SER A 50 -18.87 -3.55 -0.36
CA SER A 50 -19.14 -4.37 -1.54
C SER A 50 -18.02 -5.40 -1.78
N SER A 51 -18.37 -6.56 -2.35
CA SER A 51 -17.39 -7.59 -2.71
C SER A 51 -16.32 -7.06 -3.67
N ALA A 52 -16.71 -6.17 -4.60
CA ALA A 52 -15.79 -5.49 -5.51
C ALA A 52 -14.80 -4.57 -4.77
N CYS A 53 -15.26 -3.83 -3.75
CA CYS A 53 -14.39 -3.06 -2.88
C CYS A 53 -13.38 -3.97 -2.17
N CYS A 54 -13.84 -5.04 -1.52
CA CYS A 54 -12.95 -5.95 -0.80
C CYS A 54 -11.90 -6.62 -1.70
N VAL A 55 -12.27 -6.99 -2.93
CA VAL A 55 -11.29 -7.53 -3.90
C VAL A 55 -10.19 -6.51 -4.18
N LYS A 56 -10.54 -5.24 -4.37
CA LYS A 56 -9.56 -4.17 -4.63
C LYS A 56 -8.70 -3.88 -3.41
N VAL A 57 -9.30 -3.74 -2.22
CA VAL A 57 -8.55 -3.50 -0.97
C VAL A 57 -7.56 -4.63 -0.71
N LYS A 58 -7.97 -5.90 -0.88
CA LYS A 58 -7.08 -7.07 -0.75
C LYS A 58 -5.93 -7.04 -1.75
N SER A 59 -6.23 -6.72 -3.01
CA SER A 59 -5.20 -6.61 -4.04
C SER A 59 -4.16 -5.53 -3.72
N GLN A 60 -4.57 -4.46 -3.04
CA GLN A 60 -3.77 -3.27 -2.79
C GLN A 60 -2.97 -3.32 -1.48
N GLN A 61 -3.02 -4.42 -0.73
CA GLN A 61 -2.42 -4.52 0.61
C GLN A 61 -0.94 -4.11 0.65
N THR A 62 -0.18 -4.45 -0.39
CA THR A 62 1.25 -4.10 -0.52
C THR A 62 1.48 -2.60 -0.76
N CYS A 63 0.47 -1.86 -1.21
CA CYS A 63 0.54 -0.44 -1.52
C CYS A 63 0.17 0.46 -0.33
N PHE A 64 -0.39 -0.07 0.75
CA PHE A 64 -0.93 0.77 1.85
C PHE A 64 0.11 1.67 2.51
N CYS A 65 1.33 1.19 2.73
CA CYS A 65 2.39 2.05 3.26
C CYS A 65 2.84 3.10 2.25
N GLN A 66 2.79 2.79 0.95
CA GLN A 66 3.09 3.76 -0.09
C GLN A 66 2.07 4.89 -0.10
N TYR A 67 0.79 4.56 0.09
CA TYR A 67 -0.26 5.57 0.23
C TYR A 67 -0.12 6.40 1.51
N ALA A 68 0.27 5.78 2.62
CA ALA A 68 0.47 6.48 3.89
C ALA A 68 1.63 7.48 3.84
N ASP A 69 2.70 7.15 3.11
CA ASP A 69 3.89 7.97 2.94
C ASP A 69 3.74 8.99 1.79
N ASP A 70 2.65 8.91 1.01
CA ASP A 70 2.43 9.78 -0.12
C ASP A 70 2.31 11.25 0.34
N PRO A 71 3.12 12.16 -0.21
CA PRO A 71 3.16 13.56 0.23
C PRO A 71 1.88 14.32 -0.14
N VAL A 72 1.04 13.78 -1.02
CA VAL A 72 -0.26 14.36 -1.33
C VAL A 72 -1.21 14.01 -0.19
N SER A 73 -1.56 15.01 0.64
CA SER A 73 -2.38 14.83 1.84
C SER A 73 -3.75 14.18 1.59
N THR A 74 -4.27 14.24 0.36
CA THR A 74 -5.52 13.54 -0.01
C THR A 74 -5.34 12.03 -0.14
N VAL A 75 -4.15 11.56 -0.53
CA VAL A 75 -3.81 10.14 -0.68
C VAL A 75 -3.53 9.53 0.69
N SER A 76 -2.61 10.13 1.45
CA SER A 76 -2.31 9.71 2.81
C SER A 76 -3.52 9.88 3.72
N GLY A 77 -4.23 11.01 3.66
CA GLY A 77 -5.47 11.22 4.42
C GLY A 77 -6.56 10.18 4.13
N PHE A 78 -6.68 9.70 2.89
CA PHE A 78 -7.62 8.63 2.55
C PHE A 78 -7.25 7.30 3.22
N CYS A 79 -6.02 6.81 3.04
CA CYS A 79 -5.58 5.53 3.62
C CYS A 79 -5.44 5.58 5.14
N CYS A 80 -5.22 6.75 5.70
CA CYS A 80 -5.10 6.96 7.14
C CYS A 80 -6.45 7.23 7.82
N SER A 81 -7.52 7.42 7.05
CA SER A 81 -8.86 7.69 7.58
C SER A 81 -9.40 6.52 8.43
N PRO A 82 -10.21 6.80 9.46
CA PRO A 82 -10.85 5.74 10.24
C PRO A 82 -11.78 4.88 9.37
N GLU A 83 -12.43 5.48 8.38
CA GLU A 83 -13.30 4.81 7.42
C GLU A 83 -12.53 3.76 6.60
N PHE A 84 -11.33 4.09 6.08
CA PHE A 84 -10.51 3.12 5.35
C PHE A 84 -10.11 1.95 6.24
N LYS A 85 -9.70 2.23 7.50
CA LYS A 85 -9.34 1.18 8.47
C LYS A 85 -10.52 0.25 8.77
N LYS A 86 -11.74 0.79 8.85
CA LYS A 86 -12.97 -0.01 9.02
C LYS A 86 -13.23 -0.89 7.80
N ILE A 87 -13.13 -0.35 6.59
CA ILE A 87 -13.33 -1.11 5.34
C ILE A 87 -12.30 -2.25 5.24
N ALA A 88 -11.03 -1.98 5.49
CA ALA A 88 -9.99 -2.99 5.48
C ALA A 88 -10.25 -4.10 6.50
N THR A 89 -10.68 -3.74 7.72
CA THR A 89 -11.05 -4.70 8.76
C THR A 89 -12.25 -5.54 8.36
N ALA A 90 -13.31 -4.92 7.84
CA ALA A 90 -14.52 -5.62 7.38
C ALA A 90 -14.23 -6.58 6.21
N CYS A 91 -13.26 -6.22 5.36
CA CYS A 91 -12.80 -7.07 4.27
C CYS A 91 -11.75 -8.13 4.70
N ASP A 92 -11.41 -8.26 5.99
CA ASP A 92 -10.38 -9.17 6.51
C ASP A 92 -8.98 -8.90 5.91
N VAL A 93 -8.63 -7.63 5.75
CA VAL A 93 -7.32 -7.18 5.25
C VAL A 93 -6.46 -6.71 6.42
N PRO A 94 -5.30 -7.35 6.66
CA PRO A 94 -4.42 -6.95 7.74
C PRO A 94 -3.80 -5.58 7.46
N LEU A 95 -3.93 -4.67 8.42
CA LEU A 95 -3.40 -3.32 8.33
C LEU A 95 -1.91 -3.29 8.75
N PRO A 96 -1.01 -2.75 7.91
CA PRO A 96 0.40 -2.59 8.27
C PRO A 96 0.62 -1.43 9.26
N LYS A 97 1.66 -1.56 10.10
CA LYS A 97 2.02 -0.57 11.14
C LYS A 97 2.34 0.83 10.61
N CYS A 98 2.69 0.96 9.33
CA CYS A 98 2.93 2.27 8.71
C CYS A 98 1.68 3.17 8.75
N LEU A 99 0.47 2.59 8.79
CA LEU A 99 -0.79 3.34 8.91
C LEU A 99 -1.04 3.91 10.32
N ASP A 100 -0.19 3.57 11.29
CA ASP A 100 -0.19 4.19 12.61
C ASP A 100 0.71 5.44 12.66
N SER A 101 1.58 5.62 11.66
CA SER A 101 2.54 6.74 11.56
C SER A 101 2.15 7.77 10.50
N CYS A 102 0.85 7.88 10.21
CA CYS A 102 0.34 8.77 9.18
C CYS A 102 0.68 10.25 9.45
N PRO A 103 1.07 11.01 8.42
CA PRO A 103 1.26 12.44 8.55
C PRO A 103 -0.09 13.11 8.89
N HIS A 104 -0.09 13.93 9.94
CA HIS A 104 -1.23 14.72 10.40
C HIS A 104 -1.33 16.05 9.65
#